data_AF-A0A951YB23-F1
#
_entry.id   AF-A0A951YB23-F1
#
_cell.length_a   1.000
_cell.length_b   1.000
_cell.length_c   1.000
_cell.angle_alpha   90.00
_cell.angle_beta   90.00
_cell.angle_gamma   90.00
#
_symmetry.space_group_name_H-M   'P 1'
#
loop_
_entity.id
_entity.type
_entity.pdbx_description
1 polymer ?
#
loop_
_entity_poly.entity_id
_entity_poly.type
_entity_poly.pdbx_seq_one_letter_code
_entity_poly.pdbx_strand_id
1 'polypeptide(L)'
;MNEEKLKIIYSALDSLENNPLFKGLWKYVVNSGERIEINLYIRDASLKYTVEARRELRLQQLPRLLQQADIKNSIIIADKIYPDVKEQLVANGIAYIEGNGNVFIPQKELYIWVDTNKSKSNIKRSSGRAFTKTGLKVLFHFLLNEALLNMPYRQIAELTQTSPGNITNIMNSLRELNFLTTDSEGKLKLNNKKQMLDKWIDQYEHELKPAIEIGTFRFAAEEDYQNWRRIPLEAKKTLWGGEPAGHLMTGLLKPRTLTIYSLENRNDLVNNYRMVRDPDGYIKVYRKFWNYDGRQGSIAPAILVYADLLHTGDIKNLEAADRIFDDVIKATLV
;
A
#
# COMPACT_ATOMS: atom_id res chain seq x y z
N MET A 1 8.97 -24.39 -2.96
CA MET A 1 8.99 -22.99 -3.45
C MET A 1 8.50 -22.86 -4.90
N ASN A 2 8.63 -23.89 -5.75
CA ASN A 2 8.26 -23.81 -7.18
C ASN A 2 6.74 -24.00 -7.46
N GLU A 3 6.02 -24.75 -6.63
CA GLU A 3 4.59 -25.08 -6.86
C GLU A 3 3.64 -23.87 -6.78
N GLU A 4 3.81 -22.99 -5.80
CA GLU A 4 2.94 -21.81 -5.65
C GLU A 4 3.12 -20.83 -6.83
N LYS A 5 4.36 -20.64 -7.29
CA LYS A 5 4.65 -19.83 -8.49
C LYS A 5 4.03 -20.44 -9.74
N LEU A 6 4.15 -21.75 -9.95
CA LEU A 6 3.51 -22.44 -11.06
C LEU A 6 1.99 -22.28 -11.03
N LYS A 7 1.37 -22.37 -9.84
CA LYS A 7 -0.07 -22.18 -9.69
C LYS A 7 -0.53 -20.79 -10.13
N ILE A 8 0.19 -19.74 -9.72
CA ILE A 8 -0.08 -18.35 -10.15
C ILE A 8 0.03 -18.23 -11.68
N ILE A 9 1.11 -18.79 -12.24
CA ILE A 9 1.37 -18.76 -13.68
C ILE A 9 0.24 -19.43 -14.46
N TYR A 10 -0.11 -20.67 -14.12
CA TYR A 10 -1.18 -21.40 -14.80
C TYR A 10 -2.53 -20.71 -14.64
N SER A 11 -2.88 -20.25 -13.43
CA SER A 11 -4.13 -19.53 -13.17
C SER A 11 -4.29 -18.27 -14.05
N ALA A 12 -3.21 -17.48 -14.18
CA ALA A 12 -3.21 -16.28 -14.99
C ALA A 12 -3.29 -16.59 -16.50
N LEU A 13 -2.52 -17.60 -16.94
CA LEU A 13 -2.54 -18.02 -18.34
C LEU A 13 -3.87 -18.66 -18.75
N ASP A 14 -4.52 -19.44 -17.88
CA ASP A 14 -5.85 -20.00 -18.11
C ASP A 14 -6.90 -18.89 -18.20
N SER A 15 -6.73 -17.82 -17.44
CA SER A 15 -7.62 -16.65 -17.51
C SER A 15 -7.51 -15.91 -18.84
N LEU A 16 -6.33 -15.90 -19.46
CA LEU A 16 -6.16 -15.39 -20.82
C LEU A 16 -6.77 -16.31 -21.87
N GLU A 17 -6.54 -17.62 -21.78
CA GLU A 17 -7.06 -18.60 -22.74
C GLU A 17 -8.59 -18.63 -22.78
N ASN A 18 -9.23 -18.49 -21.62
CA ASN A 18 -10.68 -18.41 -21.51
C ASN A 18 -11.26 -17.05 -21.94
N ASN A 19 -10.44 -16.03 -22.17
CA ASN A 19 -10.90 -14.74 -22.63
C ASN A 19 -11.11 -14.78 -24.16
N PRO A 20 -12.33 -14.48 -24.66
CA PRO A 20 -12.66 -14.56 -26.08
C PRO A 20 -11.75 -13.74 -26.99
N LEU A 21 -11.07 -12.72 -26.47
CA LEU A 21 -10.11 -11.89 -27.21
C LEU A 21 -8.82 -12.65 -27.60
N PHE A 22 -8.50 -13.76 -26.92
CA PHE A 22 -7.26 -14.51 -27.11
C PHE A 22 -7.48 -15.92 -27.69
N LYS A 23 -8.58 -16.14 -28.43
CA LYS A 23 -8.82 -17.41 -29.12
C LYS A 23 -7.63 -17.81 -30.00
N GLY A 24 -7.11 -19.02 -29.80
CA GLY A 24 -5.96 -19.55 -30.54
C GLY A 24 -4.60 -19.18 -29.96
N LEU A 25 -4.54 -18.62 -28.75
CA LEU A 25 -3.29 -18.44 -28.00
C LEU A 25 -2.80 -19.81 -27.49
N TRP A 26 -1.54 -20.16 -27.79
CA TRP A 26 -0.88 -21.33 -27.23
C TRP A 26 0.26 -20.91 -26.31
N LYS A 27 0.49 -21.70 -25.27
CA LYS A 27 1.49 -21.43 -24.24
C LYS A 27 2.37 -22.64 -24.00
N TYR A 28 3.65 -22.39 -23.79
CA TYR A 28 4.59 -23.41 -23.33
C TYR A 28 5.40 -22.86 -22.16
N VAL A 29 5.35 -23.54 -21.02
CA VAL A 29 6.06 -23.16 -19.79
C VAL A 29 7.28 -24.07 -19.64
N VAL A 30 8.48 -23.49 -19.61
CA VAL A 30 9.73 -24.21 -19.33
C VAL A 30 10.17 -23.86 -17.93
N ASN A 31 10.35 -24.88 -17.08
CA ASN A 31 10.80 -24.70 -15.71
C ASN A 31 12.13 -25.42 -15.50
N SER A 32 13.21 -24.66 -15.39
CA SER A 32 14.56 -25.19 -15.13
C SER A 32 14.92 -25.24 -13.64
N GLY A 33 13.97 -24.93 -12.74
CA GLY A 33 14.18 -24.85 -11.30
C GLY A 33 14.65 -23.47 -10.84
N GLU A 34 15.66 -22.90 -11.51
CA GLU A 34 16.17 -21.55 -11.21
C GLU A 34 15.43 -20.43 -11.95
N ARG A 35 14.93 -20.72 -13.15
CA ARG A 35 14.17 -19.79 -13.98
C ARG A 35 12.94 -20.47 -14.55
N ILE A 36 11.88 -19.68 -14.70
CA ILE A 36 10.69 -20.09 -15.43
C ILE A 36 10.64 -19.22 -16.68
N GLU A 37 10.52 -19.85 -17.84
CA GLU A 37 10.34 -19.18 -19.11
C GLU A 37 8.96 -19.53 -19.67
N ILE A 38 8.36 -18.58 -20.40
CA ILE A 38 7.17 -18.85 -21.19
C ILE A 38 7.40 -18.50 -22.65
N ASN A 39 6.83 -19.33 -23.52
CA ASN A 39 6.63 -19.00 -24.92
C ASN A 39 5.13 -18.82 -25.15
N LEU A 40 4.74 -17.64 -25.61
CA LEU A 40 3.39 -17.30 -26.02
C LEU A 40 3.33 -17.30 -27.55
N TYR A 41 2.45 -18.11 -28.11
CA TYR A 41 2.18 -18.16 -29.54
C TYR A 41 0.83 -17.51 -29.79
N ILE A 42 0.83 -16.41 -30.53
CA ILE A 42 -0.36 -15.63 -30.83
C ILE A 42 -0.36 -15.36 -32.33
N ARG A 43 -1.29 -16.00 -33.05
CA ARG A 43 -1.29 -16.04 -34.53
C ARG A 43 0.06 -16.60 -35.02
N ASP A 44 0.79 -15.84 -35.84
CA ASP A 44 2.09 -16.21 -36.41
C ASP A 44 3.28 -15.72 -35.58
N ALA A 45 3.05 -15.05 -34.44
CA ALA A 45 4.11 -14.54 -33.58
C ALA A 45 4.44 -15.51 -32.44
N SER A 46 5.73 -15.65 -32.14
CA SER A 46 6.25 -16.34 -30.97
C SER A 46 6.98 -15.37 -30.07
N LEU A 47 6.48 -15.20 -28.84
CA LEU A 47 7.04 -14.28 -27.85
C LEU A 47 7.62 -15.07 -26.67
N LYS A 48 8.91 -14.88 -26.40
CA LYS A 48 9.61 -15.55 -25.32
C LYS A 48 9.88 -14.58 -24.17
N TYR A 49 9.55 -15.00 -22.95
CA TYR A 49 9.78 -14.23 -21.72
C TYR A 49 10.39 -15.07 -20.61
N THR A 50 11.22 -14.43 -19.78
CA THR A 50 11.47 -14.91 -18.41
C THR A 50 10.33 -14.47 -17.49
N VAL A 51 9.84 -15.36 -16.62
CA VAL A 51 8.69 -15.08 -15.77
C VAL A 51 9.10 -14.63 -14.38
N GLU A 52 8.60 -13.46 -13.99
CA GLU A 52 8.61 -12.99 -12.60
C GLU A 52 7.22 -13.21 -11.96
N ALA A 53 7.03 -14.39 -11.38
CA ALA A 53 5.77 -14.74 -10.72
C ALA A 53 5.69 -14.17 -9.29
N ARG A 54 4.56 -13.54 -8.96
CA ARG A 54 4.27 -12.96 -7.63
C ARG A 54 2.80 -13.16 -7.29
N ARG A 55 2.44 -13.28 -6.02
CA ARG A 55 1.02 -13.31 -5.64
C ARG A 55 0.37 -11.95 -5.82
N GLU A 56 1.05 -10.91 -5.35
CA GLU A 56 0.65 -9.51 -5.51
C GLU A 56 1.89 -8.72 -5.90
N LEU A 57 1.76 -7.78 -6.83
CA LEU A 57 2.81 -6.82 -7.13
C LEU A 57 2.38 -5.43 -6.65
N ARG A 58 3.22 -4.84 -5.79
CA ARG A 58 2.97 -3.54 -5.13
C ARG A 58 3.98 -2.50 -5.58
N LEU A 59 3.60 -1.22 -5.49
CA LEU A 59 4.40 -0.11 -6.02
C LEU A 59 5.82 -0.05 -5.44
N GLN A 60 5.97 -0.31 -4.14
CA GLN A 60 7.27 -0.36 -3.45
C GLN A 60 8.27 -1.39 -4.04
N GLN A 61 7.77 -2.45 -4.67
CA GLN A 61 8.61 -3.50 -5.25
C GLN A 61 9.11 -3.10 -6.64
N LEU A 62 8.48 -2.10 -7.27
CA LEU A 62 8.68 -1.79 -8.66
C LEU A 62 10.08 -1.20 -8.93
N PRO A 63 10.61 -0.23 -8.17
CA PRO A 63 11.92 0.35 -8.50
C PRO A 63 13.06 -0.68 -8.52
N ARG A 64 13.02 -1.66 -7.60
CA ARG A 64 13.99 -2.77 -7.58
C ARG A 64 13.85 -3.69 -8.79
N LEU A 65 12.63 -3.94 -9.25
CA LEU A 65 12.38 -4.72 -10.47
C LEU A 65 12.84 -3.97 -11.72
N LEU A 66 12.59 -2.65 -11.80
CA LEU A 66 13.01 -1.81 -12.93
C LEU A 66 14.52 -1.74 -13.11
N GLN A 67 15.30 -1.94 -12.03
CA GLN A 67 16.77 -1.95 -12.08
C GLN A 67 17.37 -3.27 -12.59
N GLN A 68 16.57 -4.34 -12.75
CA GLN A 68 17.09 -5.61 -13.26
C GLN A 68 17.40 -5.49 -14.75
N ALA A 69 18.63 -5.85 -15.15
CA ALA A 69 19.11 -5.72 -16.54
C ALA A 69 18.18 -6.39 -17.57
N ASP A 70 17.57 -7.52 -17.20
CA ASP A 70 16.72 -8.32 -18.09
C ASP A 70 15.22 -8.03 -17.97
N ILE A 71 14.78 -7.03 -17.18
CA ILE A 71 13.35 -6.80 -16.90
C ILE A 71 12.51 -6.55 -18.17
N LYS A 72 13.13 -5.99 -19.22
CA LYS A 72 12.50 -5.76 -20.53
C LYS A 72 12.21 -7.04 -21.32
N ASN A 73 12.97 -8.10 -21.04
CA ASN A 73 12.78 -9.45 -21.58
C ASN A 73 11.97 -10.34 -20.63
N SER A 74 11.48 -9.77 -19.52
CA SER A 74 10.67 -10.46 -18.53
C SER A 74 9.18 -10.12 -18.69
N ILE A 75 8.35 -11.04 -18.21
CA ILE A 75 6.92 -10.84 -18.02
C ILE A 75 6.57 -11.04 -16.56
N ILE A 76 5.87 -10.07 -15.99
CA ILE A 76 5.37 -10.16 -14.63
C ILE A 76 4.05 -10.91 -14.66
N ILE A 77 3.94 -11.99 -13.89
CA ILE A 77 2.67 -12.70 -13.72
C ILE A 77 2.25 -12.65 -12.27
N ALA A 78 1.07 -12.09 -12.00
CA ALA A 78 0.57 -12.01 -10.63
C ALA A 78 -0.94 -12.23 -10.51
N ASP A 79 -1.39 -12.76 -9.37
CA ASP A 79 -2.84 -12.89 -9.11
C ASP A 79 -3.51 -11.52 -9.09
N LYS A 80 -2.80 -10.50 -8.57
CA LYS A 80 -3.27 -9.11 -8.50
C LYS A 80 -2.14 -8.13 -8.80
N ILE A 81 -2.44 -7.16 -9.67
CA ILE A 81 -1.58 -6.02 -9.97
C ILE A 81 -2.41 -4.75 -9.74
N TYR A 82 -1.93 -3.86 -8.88
CA TYR A 82 -2.66 -2.64 -8.54
C TYR A 82 -2.64 -1.62 -9.68
N PRO A 83 -3.65 -0.72 -9.80
CA PRO A 83 -3.76 0.20 -10.93
C PRO A 83 -2.53 1.09 -11.14
N ASP A 84 -2.01 1.67 -10.06
CA ASP A 84 -0.78 2.48 -10.03
C ASP A 84 0.45 1.67 -10.51
N VAL A 85 0.54 0.40 -10.11
CA VAL A 85 1.59 -0.51 -10.56
C VAL A 85 1.44 -0.81 -12.06
N LYS A 86 0.22 -1.02 -12.56
CA LYS A 86 -0.02 -1.22 -14.00
C LYS A 86 0.39 -0.01 -14.81
N GLU A 87 0.00 1.20 -14.38
CA GLU A 87 0.39 2.44 -15.04
C GLU A 87 1.90 2.55 -15.17
N GLN A 88 2.63 2.23 -14.11
CA GLN A 88 4.08 2.25 -14.14
C GLN A 88 4.67 1.15 -15.03
N LEU A 89 4.13 -0.07 -15.04
CA LEU A 89 4.57 -1.14 -15.95
C LEU A 89 4.33 -0.77 -17.41
N VAL A 90 3.19 -0.14 -17.72
CA VAL A 90 2.86 0.36 -19.06
C VAL A 90 3.80 1.48 -19.47
N ALA A 91 3.99 2.48 -18.61
CA ALA A 91 4.90 3.61 -18.86
C ALA A 91 6.34 3.14 -19.09
N ASN A 92 6.74 2.06 -18.42
CA ASN A 92 8.06 1.46 -18.58
C ASN A 92 8.09 0.34 -19.63
N GLY A 93 7.02 0.06 -20.37
CA GLY A 93 7.01 -0.97 -21.42
C GLY A 93 7.40 -2.37 -20.92
N ILE A 94 6.95 -2.76 -19.72
CA ILE A 94 7.22 -4.07 -19.13
C ILE A 94 5.98 -4.94 -19.25
N ALA A 95 6.13 -6.12 -19.83
CA ALA A 95 5.02 -7.03 -20.05
C ALA A 95 4.44 -7.54 -18.71
N TYR A 96 3.11 -7.67 -18.63
CA TYR A 96 2.46 -8.31 -17.49
C TYR A 96 1.23 -9.13 -17.88
N ILE A 97 0.90 -10.10 -17.03
CA ILE A 97 -0.36 -10.84 -17.04
C ILE A 97 -0.90 -10.85 -15.60
N GLU A 98 -2.11 -10.34 -15.42
CA GLU A 98 -2.83 -10.41 -14.14
C GLU A 98 -3.78 -11.62 -14.13
N GLY A 99 -3.98 -12.24 -12.96
CA GLY A 99 -4.82 -13.42 -12.76
C GLY A 99 -6.29 -13.25 -13.15
N ASN A 100 -6.75 -12.02 -13.37
CA ASN A 100 -8.08 -11.71 -13.89
C ASN A 100 -8.18 -11.66 -15.42
N GLY A 101 -7.07 -11.88 -16.14
CA GLY A 101 -6.99 -11.82 -17.60
C GLY A 101 -6.71 -10.42 -18.15
N ASN A 102 -6.31 -9.45 -17.33
CA ASN A 102 -5.67 -8.23 -17.86
C ASN A 102 -4.25 -8.57 -18.30
N VAL A 103 -3.83 -7.96 -19.41
CA VAL A 103 -2.53 -8.24 -20.02
C VAL A 103 -2.00 -7.02 -20.72
N PHE A 104 -0.69 -6.88 -20.67
CA PHE A 104 0.07 -5.93 -21.43
C PHE A 104 1.30 -6.60 -22.02
N ILE A 105 1.44 -6.54 -23.35
CA ILE A 105 2.55 -7.12 -24.10
C ILE A 105 3.01 -6.03 -25.10
N PRO A 106 4.11 -5.31 -24.82
CA PRO A 106 4.59 -4.22 -25.66
C PRO A 106 5.72 -4.67 -26.60
N GLN A 107 5.43 -5.57 -27.55
CA GLN A 107 6.43 -6.00 -28.54
C GLN A 107 6.23 -5.29 -29.88
N LYS A 108 7.32 -5.14 -30.64
CA LYS A 108 7.28 -4.43 -31.94
C LYS A 108 6.34 -5.10 -32.92
N GLU A 109 6.34 -6.42 -32.95
CA GLU A 109 5.55 -7.25 -33.84
C GLU A 109 4.11 -7.45 -33.33
N LEU A 110 3.88 -7.23 -32.03
CA LEU A 110 2.59 -7.46 -31.38
C LEU A 110 2.43 -6.59 -30.12
N TYR A 111 1.54 -5.60 -30.20
CA TYR A 111 1.15 -4.76 -29.07
C TYR A 111 -0.24 -5.17 -28.57
N ILE A 112 -0.31 -5.67 -27.35
CA ILE A 112 -1.56 -6.06 -26.69
C ILE A 112 -1.69 -5.26 -25.40
N TRP A 113 -2.82 -4.60 -25.22
CA TRP A 113 -3.18 -4.01 -23.94
C TRP A 113 -4.66 -4.23 -23.67
N VAL A 114 -4.97 -5.05 -22.66
CA VAL A 114 -6.32 -5.34 -22.20
C VAL A 114 -6.35 -5.07 -20.70
N ASP A 115 -7.09 -4.04 -20.30
CA ASP A 115 -7.29 -3.66 -18.88
C ASP A 115 -8.78 -3.48 -18.55
N THR A 116 -9.63 -4.30 -19.16
CA THR A 116 -11.10 -4.21 -19.01
C THR A 116 -11.64 -5.12 -17.92
N ASN A 117 -10.84 -6.08 -17.44
CA ASN A 117 -11.29 -7.02 -16.42
C ASN A 117 -11.06 -6.41 -15.05
N LYS A 118 -12.15 -6.22 -14.29
CA LYS A 118 -12.03 -5.91 -12.87
C LYS A 118 -11.18 -7.00 -12.22
N SER A 119 -10.28 -6.61 -11.32
CA SER A 119 -9.52 -7.57 -10.51
C SER A 119 -10.49 -8.65 -10.04
N LYS A 120 -10.17 -9.92 -10.33
CA LYS A 120 -10.88 -11.06 -9.75
C LYS A 120 -10.62 -10.89 -8.26
N SER A 121 -11.49 -10.15 -7.58
CA SER A 121 -11.48 -10.10 -6.13
C SER A 121 -11.61 -11.57 -5.78
N ASN A 122 -10.53 -12.15 -5.26
CA ASN A 122 -10.55 -13.52 -4.78
C ASN A 122 -11.82 -13.64 -3.97
N ILE A 123 -12.79 -14.40 -4.52
CA ILE A 123 -14.12 -14.73 -3.99
C ILE A 123 -14.21 -14.24 -2.57
N LYS A 124 -14.77 -13.04 -2.30
CA LYS A 124 -14.90 -12.41 -0.97
C LYS A 124 -14.35 -13.31 0.16
N ARG A 125 -13.04 -13.49 0.24
CA ARG A 125 -12.41 -13.88 1.50
C ARG A 125 -12.36 -12.52 2.11
N SER A 126 -13.50 -12.13 2.70
CA SER A 126 -13.68 -10.86 3.38
C SER A 126 -12.35 -10.62 4.04
N SER A 127 -11.66 -9.53 3.70
CA SER A 127 -10.30 -9.25 4.18
C SER A 127 -10.21 -9.34 5.71
N GLY A 128 -11.36 -9.43 6.35
CA GLY A 128 -11.67 -9.58 7.74
C GLY A 128 -12.45 -8.34 8.12
N ARG A 129 -13.36 -8.40 9.08
CA ARG A 129 -13.89 -7.13 9.65
C ARG A 129 -12.74 -6.24 10.14
N ALA A 130 -11.61 -6.84 10.49
CA ALA A 130 -10.35 -6.18 10.81
C ALA A 130 -9.74 -5.32 9.70
N PHE A 131 -9.94 -5.62 8.41
CA PHE A 131 -9.32 -4.88 7.30
C PHE A 131 -10.34 -4.02 6.53
N THR A 132 -11.42 -3.64 7.20
CA THR A 132 -12.35 -2.58 6.73
C THR A 132 -11.85 -1.21 7.20
N LYS A 133 -12.40 -0.10 6.70
CA LYS A 133 -12.04 1.27 7.15
C LYS A 133 -12.00 1.42 8.68
N THR A 134 -13.04 0.93 9.37
CA THR A 134 -13.11 0.94 10.84
C THR A 134 -12.07 0.00 11.46
N GLY A 135 -11.92 -1.19 10.89
CA GLY A 135 -10.93 -2.16 11.35
C GLY A 135 -9.49 -1.64 11.23
N LEU A 136 -9.16 -0.96 10.14
CA LEU A 136 -7.84 -0.36 9.91
C LEU A 136 -7.52 0.74 10.93
N LYS A 137 -8.51 1.55 11.34
CA LYS A 137 -8.32 2.52 12.43
C LYS A 137 -7.98 1.82 13.74
N VAL A 138 -8.68 0.73 14.08
CA VAL A 138 -8.44 -0.03 15.33
C VAL A 138 -7.08 -0.75 15.28
N LEU A 139 -6.78 -1.45 14.18
CA LEU A 139 -5.50 -2.11 13.93
C LEU A 139 -4.33 -1.15 14.06
N PHE A 140 -4.47 0.07 13.53
CA PHE A 140 -3.42 1.08 13.66
C PHE A 140 -3.11 1.39 15.13
N HIS A 141 -4.11 1.49 15.99
CA HIS A 141 -3.88 1.68 17.43
C HIS A 141 -3.17 0.48 18.06
N PHE A 142 -3.52 -0.75 17.68
CA PHE A 142 -2.82 -1.95 18.16
C PHE A 142 -1.36 -2.02 17.68
N LEU A 143 -1.09 -1.59 16.44
CA LEU A 143 0.27 -1.49 15.91
C LEU A 143 1.10 -0.41 16.61
N LEU A 144 0.47 0.66 17.09
CA LEU A 144 1.14 1.69 17.90
C LEU A 144 1.35 1.27 19.35
N ASN A 145 0.40 0.54 19.92
CA ASN A 145 0.44 0.08 21.29
C ASN A 145 -0.30 -1.26 21.45
N GLU A 146 0.48 -2.33 21.52
CA GLU A 146 -0.02 -3.70 21.66
C GLU A 146 -0.77 -3.93 22.98
N ALA A 147 -0.49 -3.15 24.04
CA ALA A 147 -1.17 -3.29 25.33
C ALA A 147 -2.69 -3.03 25.22
N LEU A 148 -3.11 -2.26 24.21
CA LEU A 148 -4.53 -1.99 23.96
C LEU A 148 -5.34 -3.26 23.64
N LEU A 149 -4.71 -4.34 23.17
CA LEU A 149 -5.39 -5.63 22.93
C LEU A 149 -6.06 -6.21 24.18
N ASN A 150 -5.50 -5.89 25.35
CA ASN A 150 -5.94 -6.44 26.63
C ASN A 150 -6.84 -5.47 27.42
N MET A 151 -7.24 -4.35 26.81
CA MET A 151 -8.19 -3.42 27.43
C MET A 151 -9.64 -3.91 27.27
N PRO A 152 -10.55 -3.47 28.15
CA PRO A 152 -11.98 -3.68 27.95
C PRO A 152 -12.44 -3.16 26.58
N TYR A 153 -13.22 -3.95 25.84
CA TYR A 153 -13.66 -3.59 24.48
C TYR A 153 -14.39 -2.25 24.40
N ARG A 154 -15.07 -1.84 25.49
CA ARG A 154 -15.72 -0.51 25.57
C ARG A 154 -14.70 0.63 25.56
N GLN A 155 -13.58 0.48 26.25
CA GLN A 155 -12.52 1.50 26.27
C GLN A 155 -11.78 1.55 24.92
N ILE A 156 -11.54 0.39 24.30
CA ILE A 156 -10.99 0.35 22.92
C ILE A 156 -11.94 1.07 21.97
N ALA A 157 -13.25 0.83 22.09
CA ALA A 157 -14.26 1.45 21.24
C ALA A 157 -14.28 2.98 21.38
N GLU A 158 -14.19 3.49 22.62
CA GLU A 158 -14.10 4.93 22.89
C GLU A 158 -12.82 5.55 22.31
N LEU A 159 -11.66 4.94 22.59
CA LEU A 159 -10.36 5.41 22.10
C LEU A 159 -10.31 5.50 20.57
N THR A 160 -10.92 4.52 19.90
CA THR A 160 -10.91 4.39 18.43
C THR A 160 -12.16 4.96 17.76
N GLN A 161 -13.04 5.61 18.54
CA GLN A 161 -14.28 6.23 18.07
C GLN A 161 -15.16 5.27 17.24
N THR A 162 -15.40 4.07 17.77
CA THR A 162 -16.23 3.03 17.16
C THR A 162 -17.16 2.40 18.20
N SER A 163 -17.90 1.35 17.82
CA SER A 163 -18.78 0.61 18.74
C SER A 163 -18.10 -0.62 19.35
N PRO A 164 -18.48 -1.03 20.58
CA PRO A 164 -17.97 -2.27 21.18
C PRO A 164 -18.24 -3.51 20.31
N GLY A 165 -19.39 -3.56 19.61
CA GLY A 165 -19.71 -4.64 18.67
C GLY A 165 -18.76 -4.69 17.48
N ASN A 166 -18.25 -3.55 17.00
CA ASN A 166 -17.19 -3.53 15.98
C ASN A 166 -15.88 -4.08 16.55
N ILE A 167 -15.51 -3.73 17.78
CA ILE A 167 -14.32 -4.29 18.43
C ILE A 167 -14.41 -5.82 18.52
N THR A 168 -15.55 -6.37 18.98
CA THR A 168 -15.77 -7.83 19.01
C THR A 168 -15.55 -8.47 17.64
N ASN A 169 -16.16 -7.91 16.59
CA ASN A 169 -16.02 -8.43 15.22
C ASN A 169 -14.58 -8.35 14.70
N ILE A 170 -13.87 -7.27 15.01
CA ILE A 170 -12.46 -7.08 14.62
C ILE A 170 -11.58 -8.11 15.34
N MET A 171 -11.76 -8.28 16.66
CA MET A 171 -10.98 -9.25 17.44
C MET A 171 -11.22 -10.68 16.96
N ASN A 172 -12.46 -11.07 16.68
CA ASN A 172 -12.77 -12.40 16.11
C ASN A 172 -12.10 -12.59 14.75
N SER A 173 -12.21 -11.57 13.88
CA SER A 173 -11.56 -11.59 12.58
C SER A 173 -10.04 -11.69 12.66
N LEU A 174 -9.39 -11.09 13.67
CA LEU A 174 -7.94 -11.22 13.87
C LEU A 174 -7.56 -12.63 14.35
N ARG A 175 -8.39 -13.28 15.19
CA ARG A 175 -8.18 -14.68 15.59
C ARG A 175 -8.30 -15.63 14.40
N GLU A 176 -9.35 -15.48 13.60
CA GLU A 176 -9.58 -16.29 12.38
C GLU A 176 -8.41 -16.16 11.38
N LEU A 177 -7.77 -14.99 11.33
CA LEU A 177 -6.63 -14.72 10.46
C LEU A 177 -5.27 -15.07 11.09
N ASN A 178 -5.25 -15.71 12.26
CA ASN A 178 -4.04 -16.08 13.00
C ASN A 178 -3.10 -14.89 13.31
N PHE A 179 -3.71 -13.73 13.58
CA PHE A 179 -3.01 -12.49 13.90
C PHE A 179 -2.98 -12.18 15.40
N LEU A 180 -3.57 -13.05 16.22
CA LEU A 180 -3.53 -12.96 17.67
C LEU A 180 -2.99 -14.28 18.23
N THR A 181 -2.18 -14.17 19.28
CA THR A 181 -1.73 -15.29 20.11
C THR A 181 -1.91 -14.92 21.58
N THR A 182 -1.69 -15.88 22.47
CA THR A 182 -1.73 -15.70 23.92
C THR A 182 -0.36 -16.03 24.49
N ASP A 183 0.16 -15.20 25.39
CA ASP A 183 1.39 -15.51 26.12
C ASP A 183 1.15 -16.47 27.30
N SER A 184 2.21 -16.81 28.02
CA SER A 184 2.15 -17.74 29.16
C SER A 184 1.28 -17.26 30.32
N GLU A 185 0.98 -15.95 30.40
CA GLU A 185 0.13 -15.34 31.43
C GLU A 185 -1.34 -15.22 30.99
N GLY A 186 -1.68 -15.69 29.78
CA GLY A 186 -3.03 -15.58 29.26
C GLY A 186 -3.33 -14.23 28.59
N LYS A 187 -2.34 -13.35 28.39
CA LYS A 187 -2.54 -12.04 27.74
C LYS A 187 -2.45 -12.17 26.22
N LEU A 188 -3.32 -11.44 25.53
CA LEU A 188 -3.31 -11.37 24.08
C LEU A 188 -2.09 -10.60 23.57
N LYS A 189 -1.50 -11.12 22.50
CA LYS A 189 -0.38 -10.54 21.75
C LYS A 189 -0.67 -10.57 20.26
N LEU A 190 -0.08 -9.65 19.51
CA LEU A 190 -0.08 -9.69 18.05
C LEU A 190 0.82 -10.84 17.58
N ASN A 191 0.29 -11.66 16.69
CA ASN A 191 1.05 -12.68 15.98
C ASN A 191 1.32 -12.23 14.54
N ASN A 192 2.42 -12.70 13.94
CA ASN A 192 2.80 -12.38 12.56
C ASN A 192 2.81 -10.86 12.27
N LYS A 193 3.36 -10.06 13.18
CA LYS A 193 3.32 -8.57 13.15
C LYS A 193 3.75 -7.97 11.82
N LYS A 194 4.82 -8.49 11.19
CA LYS A 194 5.27 -8.02 9.87
C LYS A 194 4.21 -8.23 8.79
N GLN A 195 3.61 -9.42 8.73
CA GLN A 195 2.56 -9.72 7.76
C GLN A 195 1.30 -8.88 8.03
N MET A 196 0.94 -8.67 9.30
CA MET A 196 -0.15 -7.77 9.67
C MET A 196 0.12 -6.35 9.19
N LEU A 197 1.32 -5.82 9.44
CA LEU A 197 1.72 -4.48 9.02
C LEU A 197 1.66 -4.35 7.50
N ASP A 198 2.22 -5.30 6.74
CA ASP A 198 2.19 -5.28 5.27
C ASP A 198 0.77 -5.30 4.71
N LYS A 199 -0.12 -6.07 5.34
CA LYS A 199 -1.53 -6.10 4.96
C LYS A 199 -2.25 -4.83 5.39
N TRP A 200 -1.91 -4.24 6.54
CA TRP A 200 -2.48 -2.97 6.99
C TRP A 200 -2.09 -1.84 6.04
N ILE A 201 -0.82 -1.75 5.64
CA ILE A 201 -0.29 -0.73 4.71
C ILE A 201 -1.04 -0.76 3.38
N ASP A 202 -1.23 -1.95 2.81
CA ASP A 202 -1.98 -2.18 1.58
C ASP A 202 -3.41 -1.65 1.66
N GLN A 203 -4.12 -2.08 2.70
CA GLN A 203 -5.53 -1.78 2.86
C GLN A 203 -5.71 -0.33 3.31
N TYR A 204 -4.74 0.23 4.03
CA TYR A 204 -4.70 1.64 4.39
C TYR A 204 -4.74 2.52 3.13
N GLU A 205 -3.87 2.27 2.15
CA GLU A 205 -3.79 3.06 0.92
C GLU A 205 -5.07 2.96 0.08
N HIS A 206 -5.66 1.78 -0.03
CA HIS A 206 -6.82 1.57 -0.92
C HIS A 206 -8.18 1.80 -0.27
N GLU A 207 -8.31 1.60 1.05
CA GLU A 207 -9.59 1.68 1.75
C GLU A 207 -9.69 2.89 2.66
N LEU A 208 -8.69 3.11 3.55
CA LEU A 208 -8.81 4.11 4.61
C LEU A 208 -8.40 5.50 4.13
N LYS A 209 -7.23 5.65 3.49
CA LYS A 209 -6.65 6.93 3.08
C LYS A 209 -7.58 7.76 2.18
N PRO A 210 -8.21 7.19 1.13
CA PRO A 210 -9.16 7.94 0.31
C PRO A 210 -10.42 8.34 1.09
N ALA A 211 -10.83 7.52 2.06
CA ALA A 211 -12.01 7.79 2.88
C ALA A 211 -11.80 8.86 3.96
N ILE A 212 -10.54 9.20 4.27
CA ILE A 212 -10.18 10.24 5.22
C ILE A 212 -9.65 11.50 4.54
N GLU A 213 -9.63 11.58 3.20
CA GLU A 213 -9.21 12.77 2.49
C GLU A 213 -10.13 13.97 2.83
N ILE A 214 -9.52 15.09 3.19
CA ILE A 214 -10.20 16.38 3.39
C ILE A 214 -10.10 17.21 2.10
N GLY A 215 -8.95 17.15 1.43
CA GLY A 215 -8.76 17.70 0.09
C GLY A 215 -7.31 18.09 -0.21
N THR A 216 -7.15 18.68 -1.40
CA THR A 216 -5.88 19.22 -1.89
C THR A 216 -5.87 20.75 -1.82
N PHE A 217 -4.74 21.30 -1.39
CA PHE A 217 -4.54 22.72 -1.13
C PHE A 217 -3.15 23.17 -1.57
N ARG A 218 -2.93 24.48 -1.55
CA ARG A 218 -1.62 25.13 -1.55
C ARG A 218 -1.62 26.25 -0.51
N PHE A 219 -0.45 26.77 -0.17
CA PHE A 219 -0.40 28.01 0.60
C PHE A 219 -0.86 29.20 -0.25
N ALA A 220 -1.44 30.20 0.40
CA ALA A 220 -1.79 31.46 -0.25
C ALA A 220 -0.53 32.22 -0.70
N ALA A 221 0.54 32.16 0.10
CA ALA A 221 1.85 32.74 -0.19
C ALA A 221 2.84 31.65 -0.59
N GLU A 222 3.53 31.82 -1.72
CA GLU A 222 4.48 30.82 -2.22
C GLU A 222 5.70 30.63 -1.31
N GLU A 223 6.08 31.67 -0.56
CA GLU A 223 7.19 31.61 0.40
C GLU A 223 6.94 30.62 1.55
N ASP A 224 5.67 30.39 1.92
CA ASP A 224 5.28 29.42 2.96
C ASP A 224 5.60 27.98 2.51
N TYR A 225 5.63 27.70 1.20
CA TYR A 225 6.05 26.39 0.69
C TYR A 225 7.53 26.12 0.98
N GLN A 226 8.40 27.10 0.70
CA GLN A 226 9.84 26.98 0.98
C GLN A 226 10.11 26.93 2.49
N ASN A 227 9.27 27.60 3.28
CA ASN A 227 9.37 27.69 4.73
C ASN A 227 8.40 26.77 5.48
N TRP A 228 7.92 25.69 4.86
CA TRP A 228 6.86 24.83 5.42
C TRP A 228 7.16 24.35 6.86
N ARG A 229 8.44 24.19 7.23
CA ARG A 229 8.86 23.78 8.58
C ARG A 229 8.50 24.79 9.67
N ARG A 230 8.37 26.07 9.32
CA ARG A 230 8.06 27.17 10.23
C ARG A 230 6.56 27.37 10.40
N ILE A 231 5.73 26.66 9.64
CA ILE A 231 4.28 26.74 9.77
C ILE A 231 3.88 26.23 11.16
N PRO A 232 3.22 27.07 11.99
CA PRO A 232 2.94 26.74 13.38
C PRO A 232 1.73 25.81 13.47
N LEU A 233 1.92 24.52 13.15
CA LEU A 233 0.86 23.53 13.29
C LEU A 233 0.44 23.37 14.75
N GLU A 234 -0.87 23.27 15.00
CA GLU A 234 -1.40 22.92 16.33
C GLU A 234 -1.09 21.45 16.62
N ALA A 235 0.06 21.15 17.24
CA ALA A 235 0.60 19.80 17.38
C ALA A 235 -0.36 18.73 17.95
N LYS A 236 -1.38 19.13 18.72
CA LYS A 236 -2.41 18.20 19.21
C LYS A 236 -3.40 17.78 18.12
N LYS A 237 -3.72 18.67 17.20
CA LYS A 237 -4.72 18.47 16.15
C LYS A 237 -4.10 18.12 14.81
N THR A 238 -2.99 18.77 14.46
CA THR A 238 -2.46 18.81 13.10
C THR A 238 -0.99 18.43 13.08
N LEU A 239 -0.66 17.42 12.28
CA LEU A 239 0.66 16.81 12.22
C LEU A 239 1.09 16.60 10.77
N TRP A 240 2.38 16.78 10.50
CA TRP A 240 3.03 16.43 9.25
C TRP A 240 3.03 14.91 9.06
N GLY A 241 2.63 14.46 7.87
CA GLY A 241 2.75 13.08 7.39
C GLY A 241 3.71 13.00 6.20
N GLY A 242 3.68 11.89 5.46
CA GLY A 242 4.38 11.72 4.17
C GLY A 242 5.80 12.28 4.13
N GLU A 243 6.13 12.98 3.04
CA GLU A 243 7.48 13.52 2.80
C GLU A 243 7.95 14.53 3.85
N PRO A 244 7.13 15.49 4.34
CA PRO A 244 7.54 16.38 5.44
C PRO A 244 7.99 15.62 6.70
N ALA A 245 7.20 14.63 7.12
CA ALA A 245 7.57 13.81 8.28
C ALA A 245 8.78 12.93 7.98
N GLY A 246 8.86 12.32 6.79
CA GLY A 246 10.01 11.55 6.35
C GLY A 246 11.30 12.37 6.32
N HIS A 247 11.21 13.64 5.89
CA HIS A 247 12.30 14.60 5.98
C HIS A 247 12.71 14.81 7.43
N LEU A 248 11.77 15.13 8.32
CA LEU A 248 12.08 15.41 9.73
C LEU A 248 12.63 14.20 10.47
N MET A 249 12.27 12.98 10.06
CA MET A 249 12.77 11.73 10.66
C MET A 249 14.15 11.33 10.15
N THR A 250 14.47 11.56 8.87
CA THR A 250 15.66 10.98 8.22
C THR A 250 16.67 11.99 7.71
N GLY A 251 16.23 13.22 7.43
CA GLY A 251 17.02 14.25 6.74
C GLY A 251 17.24 14.00 5.24
N LEU A 252 16.71 12.91 4.66
CA LEU A 252 17.04 12.47 3.29
C LEU A 252 16.20 13.15 2.20
N LEU A 253 15.01 13.63 2.54
CA LEU A 253 14.04 14.12 1.57
C LEU A 253 14.12 15.63 1.34
N LYS A 254 13.70 16.09 0.17
CA LYS A 254 13.27 17.47 -0.04
C LYS A 254 11.78 17.40 -0.41
N PRO A 255 10.86 17.72 0.52
CA PRO A 255 9.44 17.50 0.27
C PRO A 255 8.95 18.26 -0.96
N ARG A 256 8.32 17.53 -1.88
CA ARG A 256 7.56 18.06 -3.01
C ARG A 256 6.08 18.13 -2.65
N THR A 257 5.56 17.09 -2.00
CA THR A 257 4.18 17.02 -1.52
C THR A 257 4.14 17.16 0.00
N LEU A 258 3.38 18.13 0.49
CA LEU A 258 3.20 18.38 1.92
C LEU A 258 1.96 17.64 2.42
N THR A 259 2.15 16.50 3.08
CA THR A 259 1.04 15.72 3.67
C THR A 259 0.73 16.16 5.08
N ILE A 260 -0.55 16.38 5.39
CA ILE A 260 -1.04 16.79 6.72
C ILE A 260 -2.13 15.82 7.19
N TYR A 261 -2.07 15.41 8.45
CA TYR A 261 -3.17 14.76 9.16
C TYR A 261 -3.72 15.69 10.23
N SER A 262 -5.02 15.99 10.17
CA SER A 262 -5.64 16.98 11.04
C SER A 262 -6.97 16.55 11.66
N LEU A 263 -7.21 16.96 12.91
CA LEU A 263 -8.54 16.94 13.54
C LEU A 263 -9.37 18.19 13.19
N GLU A 264 -8.75 19.23 12.64
CA GLU A 264 -9.41 20.49 12.28
C GLU A 264 -10.34 20.32 11.07
N ASN A 265 -11.36 21.17 10.98
CA ASN A 265 -12.22 21.18 9.79
C ASN A 265 -11.56 21.99 8.65
N ARG A 266 -12.16 21.95 7.46
CA ARG A 266 -11.60 22.64 6.28
C ARG A 266 -11.45 24.15 6.48
N ASN A 267 -12.44 24.80 7.11
CA ASN A 267 -12.42 26.25 7.31
C ASN A 267 -11.33 26.64 8.31
N ASP A 268 -11.16 25.86 9.37
CA ASP A 268 -10.07 26.04 10.34
C ASP A 268 -8.71 25.93 9.63
N LEU A 269 -8.50 24.91 8.78
CA LEU A 269 -7.25 24.74 8.03
C LEU A 269 -6.94 25.93 7.11
N VAL A 270 -7.96 26.43 6.39
CA VAL A 270 -7.84 27.60 5.51
C VAL A 270 -7.45 28.85 6.32
N ASN A 271 -8.11 29.09 7.45
CA ASN A 271 -7.92 30.28 8.26
C ASN A 271 -6.60 30.24 9.07
N ASN A 272 -6.31 29.13 9.73
CA ASN A 272 -5.17 29.00 10.65
C ASN A 272 -3.84 28.89 9.90
N TYR A 273 -3.84 28.28 8.71
CA TYR A 273 -2.61 28.01 7.95
C TYR A 273 -2.55 28.72 6.59
N ARG A 274 -3.48 29.65 6.33
CA ARG A 274 -3.55 30.44 5.09
C ARG A 274 -3.51 29.56 3.84
N MET A 275 -4.25 28.46 3.88
CA MET A 275 -4.35 27.51 2.77
C MET A 275 -5.48 27.89 1.83
N VAL A 276 -5.29 27.63 0.54
CA VAL A 276 -6.33 27.80 -0.49
C VAL A 276 -6.55 26.45 -1.17
N ARG A 277 -7.81 26.09 -1.39
CA ARG A 277 -8.15 24.83 -2.07
C ARG A 277 -7.65 24.89 -3.51
N ASP A 278 -6.94 23.85 -3.92
CA ASP A 278 -6.35 23.75 -5.24
C ASP A 278 -6.29 22.27 -5.63
N PRO A 279 -7.02 21.83 -6.67
CA PRO A 279 -6.96 20.43 -7.14
C PRO A 279 -5.55 19.96 -7.51
N ASP A 280 -4.71 20.88 -8.01
CA ASP A 280 -3.33 20.61 -8.43
C ASP A 280 -2.31 21.03 -7.35
N GLY A 281 -2.80 21.39 -6.16
CA GLY A 281 -1.99 21.84 -5.04
C GLY A 281 -1.05 20.76 -4.48
N TYR A 282 0.07 21.22 -3.92
CA TYR A 282 1.09 20.36 -3.33
C TYR A 282 0.81 19.95 -1.88
N ILE A 283 -0.27 20.45 -1.25
CA ILE A 283 -0.65 20.09 0.13
C ILE A 283 -1.80 19.09 0.09
N LYS A 284 -1.57 17.89 0.64
CA LYS A 284 -2.59 16.83 0.75
C LYS A 284 -3.02 16.70 2.20
N VAL A 285 -4.30 16.93 2.48
CA VAL A 285 -4.82 16.94 3.85
C VAL A 285 -5.77 15.77 4.07
N TYR A 286 -5.52 15.04 5.15
CA TYR A 286 -6.31 13.89 5.60
C TYR A 286 -6.81 14.09 7.04
N ARG A 287 -7.93 13.46 7.39
CA ARG A 287 -8.47 13.43 8.75
C ARG A 287 -7.56 12.56 9.63
N LYS A 288 -7.03 13.14 10.71
CA LYS A 288 -6.34 12.40 11.77
C LYS A 288 -7.33 11.41 12.41
N PHE A 289 -6.90 10.16 12.59
CA PHE A 289 -7.77 9.06 13.05
C PHE A 289 -7.19 8.28 14.24
N TRP A 290 -6.17 8.84 14.91
CA TRP A 290 -5.54 8.25 16.09
C TRP A 290 -5.44 9.25 17.24
N ASN A 291 -5.43 8.73 18.46
CA ASN A 291 -5.36 9.49 19.71
C ASN A 291 -4.12 9.14 20.55
N TYR A 292 -3.08 8.60 19.92
CA TYR A 292 -1.85 8.24 20.63
C TYR A 292 -0.99 9.49 20.90
N ASP A 293 -0.95 9.91 22.16
CA ASP A 293 -0.27 11.12 22.64
C ASP A 293 1.17 10.89 23.12
N GLY A 294 1.69 9.66 23.00
CA GLY A 294 3.02 9.28 23.50
C GLY A 294 4.20 9.90 22.75
N ARG A 295 3.96 10.73 21.72
CA ARG A 295 5.00 11.45 20.98
C ARG A 295 4.78 12.95 21.09
N GLN A 296 5.71 13.65 21.71
CA GLN A 296 5.84 15.09 21.55
C GLN A 296 6.44 15.37 20.17
N GLY A 297 5.74 16.10 19.32
CA GLY A 297 6.26 16.47 18.01
C GLY A 297 5.19 16.95 17.03
N SER A 298 5.64 17.42 15.89
CA SER A 298 4.81 17.90 14.78
C SER A 298 4.63 16.86 13.68
N ILE A 299 5.00 15.59 13.92
CA ILE A 299 4.95 14.51 12.92
C ILE A 299 4.01 13.37 13.32
N ALA A 300 3.42 12.74 12.32
CA ALA A 300 2.59 11.56 12.46
C ALA A 300 3.41 10.33 12.95
N PRO A 301 2.74 9.27 13.44
CA PRO A 301 3.42 8.05 13.87
C PRO A 301 4.23 7.41 12.73
N ALA A 302 5.40 6.85 13.07
CA ALA A 302 6.36 6.30 12.11
C ALA A 302 5.74 5.28 11.14
N ILE A 303 4.85 4.41 11.61
CA ILE A 303 4.14 3.43 10.78
C ILE A 303 3.33 4.11 9.66
N LEU A 304 2.68 5.23 9.95
CA LEU A 304 1.90 5.97 8.97
C LEU A 304 2.79 6.74 7.99
N VAL A 305 3.87 7.35 8.48
CA VAL A 305 4.87 8.03 7.63
C VAL A 305 5.51 7.03 6.67
N TYR A 306 5.89 5.85 7.17
CA TYR A 306 6.39 4.75 6.36
C TYR A 306 5.37 4.34 5.29
N ALA A 307 4.11 4.11 5.66
CA ALA A 307 3.05 3.75 4.72
C ALA A 307 2.84 4.82 3.63
N ASP A 308 2.90 6.11 3.99
CA ASP A 308 2.75 7.21 3.04
C ASP A 308 3.89 7.26 2.02
N LEU A 309 5.13 7.01 2.44
CA LEU A 309 6.30 7.06 1.56
C LEU A 309 6.35 5.87 0.58
N LEU A 310 5.94 4.68 1.03
CA LEU A 310 5.96 3.45 0.22
C LEU A 310 5.11 3.53 -1.05
N HIS A 311 3.99 4.26 -1.01
CA HIS A 311 3.05 4.36 -2.13
C HIS A 311 3.31 5.55 -3.06
N THR A 312 4.46 6.23 -2.91
CA THR A 312 4.80 7.34 -3.81
C THR A 312 5.48 6.90 -5.10
N GLY A 313 6.09 5.71 -5.13
CA GLY A 313 6.89 5.22 -6.26
C GLY A 313 8.22 5.96 -6.49
N ASP A 314 8.52 6.99 -5.71
CA ASP A 314 9.78 7.75 -5.79
C ASP A 314 10.89 7.02 -5.01
N ILE A 315 12.05 6.83 -5.66
CA ILE A 315 13.18 6.08 -5.09
C ILE A 315 13.67 6.71 -3.78
N LYS A 316 13.74 8.04 -3.68
CA LYS A 316 14.22 8.69 -2.45
C LYS A 316 13.24 8.51 -1.31
N ASN A 317 11.95 8.54 -1.62
CA ASN A 317 10.91 8.26 -0.64
C ASN A 317 11.01 6.81 -0.14
N LEU A 318 11.30 5.85 -1.01
CA LEU A 318 11.56 4.46 -0.60
C LEU A 318 12.81 4.33 0.27
N GLU A 319 13.91 4.99 -0.08
CA GLU A 319 15.13 5.01 0.75
C GLU A 319 14.85 5.58 2.15
N ALA A 320 14.07 6.67 2.24
CA ALA A 320 13.65 7.22 3.52
C ALA A 320 12.71 6.27 4.28
N ALA A 321 11.80 5.58 3.58
CA ALA A 321 10.92 4.58 4.17
C ALA A 321 11.71 3.40 4.76
N ASP A 322 12.69 2.87 4.02
CA ASP A 322 13.57 1.79 4.47
C ASP A 322 14.32 2.19 5.74
N ARG A 323 14.88 3.41 5.77
CA ARG A 323 15.54 3.94 6.96
C ARG A 323 14.59 4.06 8.15
N ILE A 324 13.37 4.58 7.96
CA ILE A 324 12.36 4.64 9.03
C ILE A 324 12.00 3.24 9.52
N PHE A 325 11.91 2.27 8.60
CA PHE A 325 11.62 0.89 8.96
C PHE A 325 12.72 0.32 9.85
N ASP A 326 13.98 0.40 9.41
CA ASP A 326 15.12 -0.16 10.15
C ASP A 326 15.37 0.56 11.48
N ASP A 327 15.31 1.90 11.51
CA ASP A 327 15.64 2.70 12.69
C ASP A 327 14.52 2.68 13.75
N VAL A 328 13.24 2.55 13.35
CA VAL A 328 12.09 2.78 14.26
C VAL A 328 11.12 1.60 14.29
N ILE A 329 10.68 1.07 13.15
CA ILE A 329 9.56 0.12 13.10
C ILE A 329 10.01 -1.31 13.39
N LYS A 330 11.17 -1.72 12.87
CA LYS A 330 11.65 -3.10 12.98
C LYS A 330 11.74 -3.58 14.43
N ALA A 331 12.19 -2.71 15.33
CA ALA A 331 12.27 -3.01 16.76
C ALA A 331 10.91 -3.28 17.43
N THR A 332 9.80 -2.78 16.87
CA THR A 332 8.44 -3.01 17.41
C THR A 332 7.77 -4.26 16.84
N LEU A 333 8.37 -4.88 15.81
CA LEU A 333 7.84 -6.07 15.13
C LEU A 333 8.41 -7.38 15.68
N VAL A 334 9.51 -7.31 16.42
CA VAL A 334 10.05 -8.41 17.25
C VAL A 334 9.20 -8.52 18.52
#